data_AF-A0A3M1ZRQ9-F1
#
_entry.id   AF-A0A3M1ZRQ9-F1
#
_cell.length_a   1.000
_cell.length_b   1.000
_cell.length_c   1.000
_cell.angle_alpha   90.00
_cell.angle_beta   90.00
_cell.angle_gamma   90.00
#
_symmetry.space_group_name_H-M   'P 1'
#
loop_
_entity.id
_entity.type
_entity.pdbx_description
1 polymer ?
#
loop_
_entity_poly.entity_id
_entity_poly.type
_entity_poly.pdbx_seq_one_letter_code
_entity_poly.pdbx_strand_id
1 'polypeptide(L)'
;MPPVTEAKQLSPAAAFVLTRRLPCGLLLALMIGAFAVFAGASNLPALAMLLGLAGIAMNMLAPALVALVTFGGGLNYALQVSALASLLIFTAAGFALATGILTFVVYGCVVAIAAHLFMGNDGTARSGQWLAAGLGLSVMLALIINAFAEGLDLRAYTEHLLHPFFENMQAADGDPEIQAALSRSRSMMAQVLPGLLAWAMWIVWWGDIVLAKSIALRYGFYEGQNNDVLDLHFGKPWAYLFLVALIGANLGHGDLQFSATNLALFIGGMMAVQGVMVVHSWFRARKMQFLIGLMYVMLFFWTAMIVPFVIVGLMDIWFDFRRNIDSAHGG
;
A
#
# COMPACT_ATOMS: atom_id res chain seq x y z
N MET A 1 30.37 6.42 -6.40
CA MET A 1 29.73 5.16 -6.80
C MET A 1 30.31 4.04 -5.96
N PRO A 2 29.51 3.30 -5.18
CA PRO A 2 30.01 2.07 -4.56
C PRO A 2 30.48 1.09 -5.65
N PRO A 3 31.47 0.23 -5.37
CA PRO A 3 31.96 -0.76 -6.33
C PRO A 3 30.80 -1.64 -6.81
N VAL A 4 30.79 -1.96 -8.10
CA VAL A 4 29.86 -2.95 -8.68
C VAL A 4 30.16 -4.27 -8.01
N THR A 5 29.41 -4.60 -6.96
CA THR A 5 29.44 -5.93 -6.36
C THR A 5 29.04 -6.92 -7.43
N GLU A 6 29.88 -7.92 -7.71
CA GLU A 6 29.57 -8.99 -8.65
C GLU A 6 28.15 -9.51 -8.40
N ALA A 7 27.33 -9.54 -9.46
CA ALA A 7 25.95 -9.97 -9.38
C ALA A 7 25.90 -11.40 -8.81
N LYS A 8 25.16 -11.59 -7.71
CA LYS A 8 24.98 -12.95 -7.17
C LYS A 8 24.11 -13.74 -8.14
N GLN A 9 24.50 -14.97 -8.42
CA GLN A 9 23.66 -15.87 -9.20
C GLN A 9 22.43 -16.28 -8.37
N LEU A 10 21.26 -16.30 -9.00
CA LEU A 10 20.04 -16.85 -8.41
C LEU A 10 20.23 -18.36 -8.17
N SER A 11 19.61 -18.88 -7.10
CA SER A 11 19.58 -20.34 -6.93
C SER A 11 18.81 -20.99 -8.09
N PRO A 12 19.17 -22.21 -8.53
CA PRO A 12 18.49 -22.87 -9.65
C PRO A 12 16.98 -22.99 -9.45
N ALA A 13 16.53 -23.23 -8.21
CA ALA A 13 15.12 -23.29 -7.85
C ALA A 13 14.42 -21.92 -8.01
N ALA A 14 15.03 -20.83 -7.53
CA ALA A 14 14.47 -19.49 -7.69
C ALA A 14 14.41 -19.08 -9.17
N ALA A 15 15.47 -19.37 -9.94
CA ALA A 15 15.48 -19.13 -11.37
C ALA A 15 14.37 -19.93 -12.08
N PHE A 16 14.18 -21.20 -11.76
CA PHE A 16 13.12 -22.01 -12.34
C PHE A 16 11.71 -21.46 -12.05
N VAL A 17 11.45 -21.05 -10.81
CA VAL A 17 10.15 -20.51 -10.40
C VAL A 17 9.87 -19.17 -11.08
N LEU A 18 10.85 -18.26 -11.12
CA LEU A 18 10.67 -16.91 -11.68
C LEU A 18 10.64 -16.87 -13.21
N THR A 19 11.26 -17.84 -13.90
CA THR A 19 11.35 -17.85 -15.37
C THR A 19 10.21 -18.61 -16.05
N ARG A 20 9.44 -19.44 -15.32
CA ARG A 20 8.32 -20.19 -15.89
C ARG A 20 6.97 -19.68 -15.37
N ARG A 21 6.05 -19.42 -16.30
CA ARG A 21 4.75 -18.79 -16.02
C ARG A 21 3.89 -19.58 -15.04
N LEU A 22 3.85 -20.91 -15.21
CA LEU A 22 3.05 -21.81 -14.38
C LEU A 22 3.49 -21.86 -12.91
N PRO A 23 4.76 -22.19 -12.57
CA PRO A 23 5.19 -22.20 -11.18
C PRO A 23 5.15 -20.80 -10.55
N CYS A 24 5.44 -19.75 -11.31
CA CYS A 24 5.32 -18.39 -10.81
C CYS A 24 3.87 -18.01 -10.49
N GLY A 25 2.93 -18.34 -11.38
CA GLY A 25 1.50 -18.09 -11.18
C GLY A 25 0.93 -18.88 -10.01
N LEU A 26 1.37 -20.13 -9.84
CA LEU A 26 1.01 -20.95 -8.68
C LEU A 26 1.55 -20.34 -7.38
N LEU A 27 2.82 -19.93 -7.35
CA LEU A 27 3.41 -19.26 -6.18
C LEU A 27 2.63 -17.99 -5.83
N LEU A 28 2.32 -17.16 -6.82
CA LEU A 28 1.55 -15.94 -6.62
C LEU A 28 0.14 -16.23 -6.08
N ALA A 29 -0.56 -17.22 -6.63
CA ALA A 29 -1.86 -17.66 -6.13
C ALA A 29 -1.77 -18.18 -4.67
N LEU A 30 -0.71 -18.93 -4.35
CA LEU A 30 -0.47 -19.39 -2.98
C LEU A 30 -0.20 -18.23 -2.02
N MET A 31 0.59 -17.22 -2.42
CA MET A 31 0.85 -16.03 -1.60
C MET A 31 -0.43 -15.23 -1.36
N ILE A 32 -1.25 -15.00 -2.39
CA ILE A 32 -2.51 -14.26 -2.28
C ILE A 32 -3.52 -15.04 -1.42
N GLY A 33 -3.67 -16.35 -1.66
CA GLY A 33 -4.60 -17.23 -0.95
C GLY A 33 -4.11 -17.73 0.41
N ALA A 34 -2.88 -17.40 0.81
CA ALA A 34 -2.21 -17.99 1.98
C ALA A 34 -3.06 -17.85 3.25
N PHE A 35 -3.66 -16.68 3.48
CA PHE A 35 -4.51 -16.43 4.63
C PHE A 35 -5.71 -17.40 4.71
N ALA A 36 -6.41 -17.60 3.60
CA ALA A 36 -7.59 -18.48 3.55
C ALA A 36 -7.21 -19.95 3.77
N VAL A 37 -6.13 -20.41 3.14
CA VAL A 37 -5.63 -21.79 3.27
C VAL A 37 -5.17 -22.06 4.71
N PHE A 38 -4.44 -21.12 5.30
CA PHE A 38 -3.86 -21.27 6.63
C PHE A 38 -4.88 -21.13 7.76
N ALA A 39 -5.87 -20.24 7.62
CA ALA A 39 -6.96 -20.12 8.59
C ALA A 39 -7.84 -21.38 8.62
N GLY A 40 -8.06 -22.05 7.48
CA GLY A 40 -8.88 -23.25 7.39
C GLY A 40 -8.18 -24.56 7.78
N ALA A 41 -6.85 -24.59 7.86
CA ALA A 41 -6.08 -25.82 7.98
C ALA A 41 -5.88 -26.35 9.41
N SER A 42 -6.18 -25.56 10.45
CA SER A 42 -5.85 -25.94 11.83
C SER A 42 -7.07 -25.99 12.74
N ASN A 43 -7.31 -27.17 13.31
CA ASN A 43 -8.31 -27.39 14.36
C ASN A 43 -7.90 -26.78 15.72
N LEU A 44 -6.67 -26.25 15.83
CA LEU A 44 -6.14 -25.62 17.03
C LEU A 44 -6.15 -24.08 16.88
N PRO A 45 -6.88 -23.33 17.72
CA PRO A 45 -7.03 -21.88 17.59
C PRO A 45 -5.71 -21.10 17.59
N ALA A 46 -4.75 -21.49 18.44
CA ALA A 46 -3.45 -20.82 18.52
C ALA A 46 -2.62 -21.02 17.25
N LEU A 47 -2.65 -22.22 16.67
CA LEU A 47 -1.97 -22.52 15.42
C LEU A 47 -2.64 -21.79 14.25
N ALA A 48 -3.99 -21.70 14.25
CA ALA A 48 -4.76 -20.96 13.25
C ALA A 48 -4.37 -19.48 13.23
N MET A 49 -4.20 -18.88 14.41
CA MET A 49 -3.77 -17.50 14.54
C MET A 49 -2.36 -17.28 13.99
N LEU A 50 -1.40 -18.15 14.36
CA LEU A 50 -0.02 -18.07 13.87
C LEU A 50 0.07 -18.25 12.35
N LEU A 51 -0.60 -19.27 11.81
CA LEU A 51 -0.63 -19.53 10.38
C LEU A 51 -1.38 -18.43 9.63
N GLY A 52 -2.46 -17.89 10.20
CA GLY A 52 -3.19 -16.74 9.66
C GLY A 52 -2.31 -15.49 9.56
N LEU A 53 -1.52 -15.19 10.59
CA LEU A 53 -0.53 -14.10 10.56
C LEU A 53 0.54 -14.31 9.49
N ALA A 54 1.06 -15.53 9.35
CA ALA A 54 1.99 -15.88 8.27
C ALA A 54 1.33 -15.72 6.89
N GLY A 55 0.05 -16.08 6.76
CA GLY A 55 -0.73 -15.92 5.54
C GLY A 55 -0.96 -14.47 5.18
N ILE A 56 -1.24 -13.60 6.15
CA ILE A 56 -1.32 -12.15 5.96
C ILE A 56 0.03 -11.60 5.50
N ALA A 57 1.13 -11.98 6.15
CA ALA A 57 2.47 -11.54 5.76
C ALA A 57 2.82 -11.97 4.31
N MET A 58 2.47 -13.20 3.93
CA MET A 58 2.66 -13.70 2.56
C MET A 58 1.78 -12.95 1.55
N ASN A 59 0.51 -12.68 1.89
CA ASN A 59 -0.38 -11.89 1.04
C ASN A 59 0.15 -10.46 0.85
N MET A 60 0.65 -9.85 1.93
CA MET A 60 1.26 -8.53 1.89
C MET A 60 2.49 -8.50 0.99
N LEU A 61 3.29 -9.58 0.91
CA LEU A 61 4.46 -9.67 0.02
C LEU A 61 4.14 -10.06 -1.44
N ALA A 62 2.89 -10.39 -1.77
CA ALA A 62 2.51 -10.80 -3.13
C ALA A 62 2.84 -9.72 -4.21
N PRO A 63 2.64 -8.41 -3.97
CA PRO A 63 3.06 -7.35 -4.89
C PRO A 63 4.56 -7.35 -5.18
N ALA A 64 5.41 -7.74 -4.22
CA ALA A 64 6.86 -7.84 -4.43
C ALA A 64 7.19 -8.89 -5.51
N LEU A 65 6.48 -10.03 -5.51
CA LEU A 65 6.66 -11.07 -6.53
C LEU A 65 6.24 -10.56 -7.91
N VAL A 66 5.10 -9.87 -8.02
CA VAL A 66 4.65 -9.29 -9.30
C VAL A 66 5.65 -8.23 -9.80
N ALA A 67 6.20 -7.41 -8.91
CA ALA A 67 7.22 -6.43 -9.25
C ALA A 67 8.53 -7.09 -9.72
N LEU A 68 9.02 -8.12 -9.01
CA LEU A 68 10.21 -8.90 -9.39
C LEU A 68 10.08 -9.50 -10.80
N VAL A 69 8.92 -10.11 -11.07
CA VAL A 69 8.61 -10.70 -12.37
C VAL A 69 8.51 -9.63 -13.45
N THR A 70 7.97 -8.46 -13.13
CA THR A 70 7.93 -7.32 -14.05
C THR A 70 9.33 -6.82 -14.38
N PHE A 71 10.22 -6.70 -13.38
CA PHE A 71 11.59 -6.23 -13.59
C PHE A 71 12.44 -7.20 -14.43
N GLY A 72 12.30 -8.52 -14.23
CA GLY A 72 13.10 -9.51 -14.96
C GLY A 72 12.48 -10.06 -16.25
N GLY A 73 11.14 -10.14 -16.33
CA GLY A 73 10.41 -10.74 -17.46
C GLY A 73 9.58 -9.76 -18.29
N GLY A 74 9.46 -8.51 -17.84
CA GLY A 74 8.67 -7.47 -18.48
C GLY A 74 7.16 -7.52 -18.17
N LEU A 75 6.45 -6.47 -18.58
CA LEU A 75 5.03 -6.26 -18.26
C LEU A 75 4.12 -7.39 -18.79
N ASN A 76 4.32 -7.81 -20.05
CA ASN A 76 3.50 -8.86 -20.66
C ASN A 76 3.61 -10.19 -19.91
N TYR A 77 4.81 -10.53 -19.45
CA TYR A 77 5.04 -11.75 -18.69
C TYR A 77 4.37 -11.67 -17.32
N ALA A 78 4.52 -10.55 -16.61
CA ALA A 78 3.86 -10.32 -15.33
C ALA A 78 2.33 -10.41 -15.44
N LEU A 79 1.72 -9.80 -16.45
CA LEU A 79 0.28 -9.86 -16.69
C LEU A 79 -0.21 -11.30 -16.94
N GLN A 80 0.55 -12.11 -17.67
CA GLN A 80 0.21 -13.52 -17.89
C GLN A 80 0.31 -14.34 -16.59
N VAL A 81 1.33 -14.10 -15.77
CA VAL A 81 1.47 -14.74 -14.46
C VAL A 81 0.31 -14.34 -13.54
N SER A 82 -0.05 -13.06 -13.50
CA SER A 82 -1.19 -12.56 -12.72
C SER A 82 -2.53 -13.10 -13.24
N ALA A 83 -2.70 -13.27 -14.56
CA ALA A 83 -3.88 -13.89 -15.15
C ALA A 83 -4.02 -15.36 -14.74
N LEU A 84 -2.91 -16.11 -14.72
CA LEU A 84 -2.90 -17.48 -14.23
C LEU A 84 -3.22 -17.55 -12.73
N ALA A 85 -2.62 -16.68 -11.93
CA ALA A 85 -2.88 -16.64 -10.48
C ALA A 85 -4.33 -16.29 -10.17
N SER A 86 -4.89 -15.30 -10.85
CA SER A 86 -6.30 -14.91 -10.70
C SER A 86 -7.28 -15.99 -11.18
N LEU A 87 -6.95 -16.75 -12.23
CA LEU A 87 -7.72 -17.93 -12.64
C LEU A 87 -7.72 -19.00 -11.53
N LEU A 88 -6.57 -19.26 -10.92
CA LEU A 88 -6.47 -20.20 -9.80
C LEU A 88 -7.30 -19.73 -8.59
N ILE A 89 -7.19 -18.47 -8.21
CA ILE A 89 -8.00 -17.88 -7.12
C ILE A 89 -9.50 -17.92 -7.45
N PHE A 90 -9.88 -17.63 -8.69
CA PHE A 90 -11.26 -17.75 -9.17
C PHE A 90 -11.79 -19.18 -8.99
N THR A 91 -11.02 -20.19 -9.40
CA THR A 91 -11.42 -21.59 -9.21
C THR A 91 -11.47 -22.00 -7.73
N ALA A 92 -10.50 -21.56 -6.91
CA ALA A 92 -10.46 -21.85 -5.49
C ALA A 92 -11.60 -21.17 -4.71
N ALA A 93 -12.06 -20.00 -5.17
CA ALA A 93 -13.19 -19.26 -4.63
C ALA A 93 -14.56 -19.74 -5.17
N GLY A 94 -14.63 -20.94 -5.77
CA GLY A 94 -15.90 -21.51 -6.24
C GLY A 94 -16.47 -20.81 -7.48
N PHE A 95 -15.61 -20.36 -8.40
CA PHE A 95 -16.00 -19.65 -9.63
C PHE A 95 -16.64 -18.26 -9.37
N ALA A 96 -16.26 -17.60 -8.28
CA ALA A 96 -16.65 -16.23 -8.00
C ALA A 96 -15.91 -15.23 -8.92
N LEU A 97 -16.56 -14.83 -10.02
CA LEU A 97 -15.96 -14.00 -11.07
C LEU A 97 -15.40 -12.68 -10.52
N ALA A 98 -16.11 -12.03 -9.60
CA ALA A 98 -15.67 -10.79 -8.97
C ALA A 98 -14.31 -10.94 -8.27
N THR A 99 -14.12 -12.04 -7.52
CA THR A 99 -12.85 -12.33 -6.82
C THR A 99 -11.70 -12.52 -7.80
N GLY A 100 -11.93 -13.23 -8.90
CA GLY A 100 -10.94 -13.41 -9.96
C GLY A 100 -10.53 -12.09 -10.61
N ILE A 101 -11.52 -11.27 -11.01
CA ILE A 101 -11.27 -9.96 -11.65
C ILE A 101 -10.57 -9.02 -10.68
N LEU A 102 -11.01 -8.90 -9.44
CA LEU A 102 -10.37 -8.05 -8.43
C LEU A 102 -8.93 -8.48 -8.18
N THR A 103 -8.68 -9.78 -8.08
CA THR A 103 -7.31 -10.32 -7.91
C THR A 103 -6.45 -9.94 -9.12
N PHE A 104 -6.95 -10.12 -10.34
CA PHE A 104 -6.22 -9.79 -11.55
C PHE A 104 -5.91 -8.29 -11.64
N VAL A 105 -6.90 -7.43 -11.42
CA VAL A 105 -6.76 -5.98 -11.56
C VAL A 105 -5.89 -5.41 -10.45
N VAL A 106 -6.22 -5.71 -9.19
CA VAL A 106 -5.59 -5.06 -8.02
C VAL A 106 -4.21 -5.63 -7.76
N TYR A 107 -4.07 -6.96 -7.57
CA TYR A 107 -2.76 -7.57 -7.30
C TYR A 107 -1.90 -7.74 -8.55
N GLY A 108 -2.51 -7.83 -9.74
CA GLY A 108 -1.81 -8.01 -11.01
C GLY A 108 -1.54 -6.71 -11.76
N CYS A 109 -2.56 -6.19 -12.43
CA CYS A 109 -2.41 -5.06 -13.35
C CYS A 109 -1.87 -3.80 -12.69
N VAL A 110 -2.45 -3.37 -11.56
CA VAL A 110 -2.03 -2.14 -10.87
C VAL A 110 -0.57 -2.24 -10.45
N VAL A 111 -0.17 -3.36 -9.82
CA VAL A 111 1.20 -3.58 -9.35
C VAL A 111 2.17 -3.71 -10.52
N ALA A 112 1.84 -4.49 -11.56
CA ALA A 112 2.71 -4.70 -12.71
C ALA A 112 2.93 -3.40 -13.50
N ILE A 113 1.89 -2.57 -13.67
CA ILE A 113 2.04 -1.27 -14.32
C ILE A 113 2.86 -0.33 -13.44
N ALA A 114 2.62 -0.30 -12.12
CA ALA A 114 3.41 0.52 -11.20
C ALA A 114 4.90 0.13 -11.26
N ALA A 115 5.21 -1.17 -11.18
CA ALA A 115 6.58 -1.68 -11.31
C ALA A 115 7.19 -1.36 -12.68
N HIS A 116 6.41 -1.46 -13.77
CA HIS A 116 6.91 -1.07 -15.10
C HIS A 116 7.24 0.43 -15.17
N LEU A 117 6.36 1.30 -14.64
CA LEU A 117 6.62 2.74 -14.54
C LEU A 117 7.82 3.06 -13.65
N PHE A 118 8.07 2.25 -12.62
CA PHE A 118 9.22 2.38 -11.72
C PHE A 118 10.57 2.30 -12.48
N MET A 119 10.62 1.55 -13.58
CA MET A 119 11.85 1.39 -14.38
C MET A 119 12.19 2.63 -15.24
N GLY A 120 11.24 3.54 -15.45
CA GLY A 120 11.39 4.69 -16.34
C GLY A 120 12.01 5.94 -15.70
N ASN A 121 12.06 7.02 -16.50
CA ASN A 121 12.37 8.37 -16.01
C ASN A 121 11.39 8.78 -14.91
N ASP A 122 11.90 9.27 -13.78
CA ASP A 122 11.09 9.68 -12.63
C ASP A 122 10.22 8.51 -12.07
N GLY A 123 10.74 7.29 -12.21
CA GLY A 123 10.00 6.06 -11.96
C GLY A 123 9.51 5.91 -10.51
N THR A 124 10.28 6.38 -9.53
CA THR A 124 9.90 6.37 -8.10
C THR A 124 8.58 7.10 -7.87
N ALA A 125 8.47 8.33 -8.38
CA ALA A 125 7.27 9.16 -8.27
C ALA A 125 6.10 8.60 -9.08
N ARG A 126 6.32 8.26 -10.36
CA ARG A 126 5.27 7.75 -11.24
C ARG A 126 4.68 6.43 -10.76
N SER A 127 5.53 5.51 -10.30
CA SER A 127 5.09 4.24 -9.72
C SER A 127 4.25 4.47 -8.46
N GLY A 128 4.70 5.35 -7.56
CA GLY A 128 3.98 5.68 -6.33
C GLY A 128 2.61 6.29 -6.62
N GLN A 129 2.54 7.24 -7.55
CA GLN A 129 1.30 7.90 -7.97
C GLN A 129 0.32 6.94 -8.64
N TRP A 130 0.80 6.08 -9.55
CA TRP A 130 -0.06 5.13 -10.25
C TRP A 130 -0.61 4.06 -9.32
N LEU A 131 0.23 3.51 -8.45
CA LEU A 131 -0.18 2.57 -7.42
C LEU A 131 -1.21 3.20 -6.48
N ALA A 132 -1.00 4.46 -6.07
CA ALA A 132 -1.94 5.19 -5.23
C ALA A 132 -3.30 5.37 -5.92
N ALA A 133 -3.30 5.79 -7.18
CA ALA A 133 -4.52 5.97 -7.96
C ALA A 133 -5.27 4.64 -8.13
N GLY A 134 -4.57 3.57 -8.47
CA GLY A 134 -5.14 2.23 -8.65
C GLY A 134 -5.74 1.66 -7.36
N LEU A 135 -5.02 1.74 -6.25
CA LEU A 135 -5.48 1.27 -4.94
C LEU A 135 -6.62 2.13 -4.38
N GLY A 136 -6.47 3.45 -4.39
CA GLY A 136 -7.50 4.37 -3.90
C GLY A 136 -8.81 4.22 -4.68
N LEU A 137 -8.74 4.11 -6.02
CA LEU A 137 -9.91 3.87 -6.85
C LEU A 137 -10.53 2.50 -6.58
N SER A 138 -9.71 1.46 -6.43
CA SER A 138 -10.21 0.10 -6.19
C SER A 138 -10.92 -0.03 -4.84
N VAL A 139 -10.36 0.57 -3.77
CA VAL A 139 -11.01 0.61 -2.44
C VAL A 139 -12.33 1.37 -2.51
N MET A 140 -12.36 2.54 -3.14
CA MET A 140 -13.58 3.35 -3.25
C MET A 140 -14.66 2.67 -4.11
N LEU A 141 -14.29 2.10 -5.26
CA LEU A 141 -15.23 1.37 -6.11
C LEU A 141 -15.77 0.13 -5.41
N ALA A 142 -14.91 -0.65 -4.73
CA ALA A 142 -15.36 -1.79 -3.95
C ALA A 142 -16.36 -1.36 -2.88
N LEU A 143 -16.09 -0.27 -2.16
CA LEU A 143 -17.00 0.25 -1.15
C LEU A 143 -18.35 0.68 -1.76
N ILE A 144 -18.33 1.46 -2.85
CA ILE A 144 -19.54 1.96 -3.52
C ILE A 144 -20.38 0.82 -4.07
N ILE A 145 -19.76 -0.14 -4.75
CA ILE A 145 -20.47 -1.27 -5.36
C ILE A 145 -21.15 -2.13 -4.30
N ASN A 146 -20.45 -2.47 -3.22
CA ASN A 146 -21.02 -3.34 -2.19
C ASN A 146 -22.05 -2.61 -1.31
N ALA A 147 -21.82 -1.35 -0.96
CA ALA A 147 -22.81 -0.55 -0.24
C ALA A 147 -24.10 -0.40 -1.06
N PHE A 148 -23.98 -0.13 -2.36
CA PHE A 148 -25.12 -0.08 -3.27
C PHE A 148 -25.84 -1.41 -3.41
N ALA A 149 -25.10 -2.52 -3.49
CA ALA A 149 -25.68 -3.87 -3.58
C ALA A 149 -26.48 -4.26 -2.33
N GLU A 150 -26.08 -3.77 -1.15
CA GLU A 150 -26.79 -3.99 0.12
C GLU A 150 -27.84 -2.91 0.44
N GLY A 151 -27.94 -1.86 -0.38
CA GLY A 151 -28.86 -0.75 -0.14
C GLY A 151 -28.50 0.08 1.10
N LEU A 152 -27.22 0.15 1.45
CA LEU A 152 -26.69 0.88 2.60
C LEU A 152 -25.90 2.11 2.15
N ASP A 153 -25.88 3.16 2.98
CA ASP A 153 -24.94 4.28 2.83
C ASP A 153 -23.49 3.78 3.02
N LEU A 154 -22.50 4.50 2.45
CA LEU A 154 -21.10 4.04 2.47
C LEU A 154 -20.56 3.84 3.89
N ARG A 155 -20.92 4.74 4.78
CA ARG A 155 -20.55 4.67 6.20
C ARG A 155 -21.25 3.49 6.89
N ALA A 156 -22.54 3.33 6.67
CA ALA A 156 -23.33 2.25 7.27
C ALA A 156 -22.80 0.87 6.82
N TYR A 157 -22.43 0.73 5.55
CA TYR A 157 -21.78 -0.46 5.04
C TYR A 157 -20.43 -0.74 5.73
N THR A 158 -19.61 0.29 5.94
CA THR A 158 -18.34 0.14 6.69
C THR A 158 -18.59 -0.26 8.14
N GLU A 159 -19.59 0.33 8.80
CA GLU A 159 -20.01 -0.07 10.15
C GLU A 159 -20.52 -1.52 10.17
N HIS A 160 -21.22 -1.96 9.13
CA HIS A 160 -21.67 -3.35 8.97
C HIS A 160 -20.49 -4.32 8.87
N LEU A 161 -19.49 -4.03 8.04
CA LEU A 161 -18.26 -4.83 7.94
C LEU A 161 -17.50 -4.95 9.27
N LEU A 162 -17.57 -3.90 10.10
CA LEU A 162 -16.92 -3.88 11.40
C LEU A 162 -17.71 -4.57 12.52
N HIS A 163 -19.00 -4.86 12.31
CA HIS A 163 -19.87 -5.43 13.34
C HIS A 163 -19.27 -6.66 14.04
N PRO A 164 -18.72 -7.67 13.33
CA PRO A 164 -18.23 -8.89 13.97
C PRO A 164 -17.07 -8.66 14.95
N PHE A 165 -16.31 -7.56 14.80
CA PHE A 165 -15.21 -7.22 15.72
C PHE A 165 -15.69 -6.71 17.08
N PHE A 166 -16.91 -6.16 17.15
CA PHE A 166 -17.47 -5.56 18.36
C PHE A 166 -18.54 -6.43 19.04
N GLU A 167 -19.12 -7.40 18.33
CA GLU A 167 -20.22 -8.23 18.84
C GLU A 167 -19.88 -8.91 20.18
N ASN A 168 -18.67 -9.48 20.28
CA ASN A 168 -18.19 -10.11 21.51
C ASN A 168 -17.94 -9.12 22.66
N MET A 169 -17.61 -7.86 22.36
CA MET A 169 -17.38 -6.82 23.38
C MET A 169 -18.70 -6.27 23.92
N GLN A 170 -19.73 -6.20 23.07
CA GLN A 170 -21.06 -5.73 23.46
C GLN A 170 -21.79 -6.75 24.33
N ALA A 171 -21.58 -8.05 24.10
CA ALA A 171 -22.18 -9.11 24.90
C ALA A 171 -21.58 -9.23 26.32
N ALA A 172 -20.39 -8.67 26.54
CA ALA A 172 -19.63 -8.85 27.78
C ALA A 172 -19.98 -7.85 28.88
N ASP A 173 -20.59 -6.70 28.56
CA ASP A 173 -20.77 -5.61 29.53
C ASP A 173 -22.14 -4.93 29.43
N GLY A 174 -22.86 -4.92 30.56
CA GLY A 174 -24.19 -4.31 30.72
C GLY A 174 -24.14 -2.84 31.13
N ASP A 175 -22.94 -2.25 31.24
CA ASP A 175 -22.75 -0.86 31.62
C ASP A 175 -23.09 0.08 30.44
N PRO A 176 -24.07 1.00 30.59
CA PRO A 176 -24.44 1.94 29.54
C PRO A 176 -23.30 2.89 29.13
N GLU A 177 -22.37 3.22 30.02
CA GLU A 177 -21.22 4.09 29.71
C GLU A 177 -20.23 3.38 28.77
N ILE A 178 -19.97 2.09 29.02
CA ILE A 178 -19.10 1.27 28.18
C ILE A 178 -19.71 1.09 26.79
N GLN A 179 -21.01 0.86 26.69
CA GLN A 179 -21.69 0.76 25.39
C GLN A 179 -21.65 2.08 24.60
N ALA A 180 -21.79 3.22 25.27
CA ALA A 180 -21.62 4.53 24.64
C ALA A 180 -20.18 4.76 24.14
N ALA A 181 -19.18 4.35 24.91
CA ALA A 181 -17.78 4.41 24.49
C ALA A 181 -17.47 3.48 23.30
N LEU A 182 -18.01 2.26 23.30
CA LEU A 182 -17.84 1.28 22.22
C LEU A 182 -18.51 1.74 20.92
N SER A 183 -19.74 2.25 20.99
CA SER A 183 -20.45 2.78 19.82
C SER A 183 -19.73 3.99 19.22
N ARG A 184 -19.22 4.91 20.05
CA ARG A 184 -18.38 6.03 19.60
C ARG A 184 -17.10 5.55 18.93
N SER A 185 -16.45 4.53 19.49
CA SER A 185 -15.23 3.94 18.93
C SER A 185 -15.47 3.26 17.58
N ARG A 186 -16.56 2.47 17.46
CA ARG A 186 -16.99 1.86 16.20
C ARG A 186 -17.26 2.91 15.12
N SER A 187 -18.03 3.95 15.48
CA SER A 187 -18.32 5.09 14.59
C SER A 187 -17.04 5.77 14.10
N MET A 188 -16.11 6.08 15.00
CA MET A 188 -14.84 6.71 14.63
C MET A 188 -14.01 5.81 13.72
N MET A 189 -13.92 4.52 14.04
CA MET A 189 -13.16 3.57 13.24
C MET A 189 -13.76 3.41 11.85
N ALA A 190 -15.09 3.25 11.73
CA ALA A 190 -15.76 3.16 10.45
C ALA A 190 -15.56 4.41 9.58
N GLN A 191 -15.49 5.59 10.20
CA GLN A 191 -15.30 6.85 9.48
C GLN A 191 -13.94 6.96 8.79
N VAL A 192 -12.88 6.41 9.39
CA VAL A 192 -11.49 6.60 8.92
C VAL A 192 -10.88 5.37 8.24
N LEU A 193 -11.47 4.19 8.47
CA LEU A 193 -10.88 2.91 8.09
C LEU A 193 -10.62 2.78 6.58
N PRO A 194 -11.53 3.12 5.66
CA PRO A 194 -11.27 2.94 4.22
C PRO A 194 -10.05 3.74 3.73
N GLY A 195 -9.91 4.98 4.19
CA GLY A 195 -8.78 5.86 3.83
C GLY A 195 -7.47 5.37 4.43
N LEU A 196 -7.48 4.94 5.71
CA LEU A 196 -6.32 4.34 6.37
C LEU A 196 -5.92 3.01 5.71
N LEU A 197 -6.90 2.18 5.32
CA LEU A 197 -6.67 0.92 4.62
C LEU A 197 -6.00 1.16 3.27
N ALA A 198 -6.55 2.08 2.45
CA ALA A 198 -5.96 2.43 1.16
C ALA A 198 -4.52 2.95 1.32
N TRP A 199 -4.27 3.78 2.34
CA TRP A 199 -2.93 4.30 2.65
C TRP A 199 -1.97 3.21 3.11
N ALA A 200 -2.42 2.33 4.02
CA ALA A 200 -1.62 1.21 4.52
C ALA A 200 -1.28 0.22 3.41
N MET A 201 -2.24 -0.10 2.53
CA MET A 201 -1.99 -0.91 1.35
C MET A 201 -0.97 -0.24 0.44
N TRP A 202 -1.13 1.06 0.18
CA TRP A 202 -0.21 1.80 -0.67
C TRP A 202 1.23 1.81 -0.14
N ILE A 203 1.44 2.09 1.16
CA ILE A 203 2.80 2.15 1.72
C ILE A 203 3.47 0.78 1.72
N VAL A 204 2.73 -0.29 2.03
CA VAL A 204 3.25 -1.67 2.01
C VAL A 204 3.59 -2.06 0.58
N TRP A 205 2.65 -1.90 -0.36
CA TRP A 205 2.82 -2.38 -1.74
C TRP A 205 3.84 -1.56 -2.51
N TRP A 206 3.96 -0.26 -2.24
CA TRP A 206 5.03 0.55 -2.79
C TRP A 206 6.38 0.14 -2.19
N GLY A 207 6.43 -0.12 -0.88
CA GLY A 207 7.59 -0.69 -0.20
C GLY A 207 8.02 -2.03 -0.79
N ASP A 208 7.08 -2.87 -1.21
CA ASP A 208 7.34 -4.14 -1.89
C ASP A 208 7.97 -3.96 -3.27
N ILE A 209 7.54 -2.95 -4.04
CA ILE A 209 8.19 -2.61 -5.31
C ILE A 209 9.64 -2.15 -5.06
N VAL A 210 9.87 -1.35 -4.03
CA VAL A 210 11.22 -0.91 -3.62
C VAL A 210 12.08 -2.07 -3.14
N LEU A 211 11.50 -3.01 -2.39
CA LEU A 211 12.16 -4.25 -1.97
C LEU A 211 12.51 -5.12 -3.18
N ALA A 212 11.57 -5.30 -4.11
CA ALA A 212 11.77 -6.02 -5.35
C ALA A 212 12.90 -5.42 -6.19
N LYS A 213 13.02 -4.08 -6.27
CA LYS A 213 14.14 -3.38 -6.92
C LYS A 213 15.47 -3.75 -6.26
N SER A 214 15.52 -3.72 -4.93
CA SER A 214 16.73 -4.04 -4.15
C SER A 214 17.18 -5.48 -4.37
N ILE A 215 16.24 -6.42 -4.43
CA ILE A 215 16.49 -7.82 -4.77
C ILE A 215 16.98 -7.94 -6.22
N ALA A 216 16.28 -7.31 -7.17
CA ALA A 216 16.62 -7.37 -8.59
C ALA A 216 18.01 -6.79 -8.89
N LEU A 217 18.39 -5.69 -8.24
CA LEU A 217 19.74 -5.12 -8.30
C LEU A 217 20.78 -6.09 -7.73
N ARG A 218 20.50 -6.73 -6.59
CA ARG A 218 21.41 -7.70 -5.94
C ARG A 218 21.71 -8.92 -6.82
N TYR A 219 20.74 -9.34 -7.63
CA TYR A 219 20.87 -10.48 -8.54
C TYR A 219 21.16 -10.08 -10.01
N GLY A 220 21.33 -8.78 -10.28
CA GLY A 220 21.79 -8.28 -11.58
C GLY A 220 20.79 -8.37 -12.74
N PHE A 221 19.48 -8.42 -12.48
CA PHE A 221 18.46 -8.47 -13.52
C PHE A 221 17.56 -7.21 -13.58
N TYR A 222 17.87 -6.17 -12.79
CA TYR A 222 17.15 -4.90 -12.87
C TYR A 222 17.70 -4.04 -14.02
N GLU A 223 16.85 -3.75 -15.01
CA GLU A 223 17.23 -2.97 -16.21
C GLU A 223 16.77 -1.50 -16.16
N GLY A 224 16.04 -1.10 -15.10
CA GLY A 224 15.49 0.25 -14.98
C GLY A 224 16.48 1.29 -14.46
N GLN A 225 16.01 2.52 -14.30
CA GLN A 225 16.78 3.58 -13.66
C GLN A 225 16.96 3.33 -12.15
N ASN A 226 18.15 3.64 -11.64
CA ASN A 226 18.48 3.47 -10.24
C ASN A 226 18.25 4.78 -9.43
N ASN A 227 17.04 5.33 -9.52
CA ASN A 227 16.65 6.53 -8.76
C ASN A 227 16.60 6.24 -7.25
N ASP A 228 16.95 7.21 -6.40
CA ASP A 228 16.88 7.03 -4.94
C ASP A 228 15.40 6.97 -4.52
N VAL A 229 15.10 6.22 -3.46
CA VAL A 229 13.77 6.16 -2.85
C VAL A 229 13.42 7.52 -2.23
N LEU A 230 14.45 8.26 -1.80
CA LEU A 230 14.32 9.63 -1.30
C LEU A 230 13.83 10.61 -2.37
N ASP A 231 13.91 10.25 -3.66
CA ASP A 231 13.44 11.10 -4.78
C ASP A 231 11.91 11.05 -4.97
N LEU A 232 11.16 10.36 -4.11
CA LEU A 232 9.69 10.34 -4.17
C LEU A 232 9.11 11.76 -4.04
N HIS A 233 8.44 12.26 -5.08
CA HIS A 233 7.69 13.52 -5.05
C HIS A 233 6.30 13.33 -5.67
N PHE A 234 5.33 14.08 -5.16
CA PHE A 234 3.99 14.17 -5.72
C PHE A 234 3.82 15.50 -6.44
N GLY A 235 3.27 15.44 -7.65
CA GLY A 235 3.02 16.66 -8.43
C GLY A 235 1.87 17.50 -7.86
N LYS A 236 1.77 18.75 -8.33
CA LYS A 236 0.68 19.70 -8.02
C LYS A 236 -0.74 19.11 -8.12
N PRO A 237 -1.09 18.21 -9.06
CA PRO A 237 -2.42 17.61 -9.11
C PRO A 237 -2.84 16.92 -7.80
N TRP A 238 -1.91 16.24 -7.13
CA TRP A 238 -2.18 15.55 -5.86
C TRP A 238 -2.41 16.54 -4.72
N ALA A 239 -1.68 17.65 -4.69
CA ALA A 239 -1.89 18.72 -3.73
C ALA A 239 -3.28 19.36 -3.91
N TYR A 240 -3.67 19.67 -5.14
CA TYR A 240 -5.01 20.21 -5.41
C TYR A 240 -6.11 19.21 -5.07
N LEU A 241 -5.92 17.92 -5.38
CA LEU A 241 -6.87 16.88 -5.00
C LEU A 241 -7.01 16.77 -3.49
N PHE A 242 -5.91 16.88 -2.74
CA PHE A 242 -5.93 16.91 -1.27
C PHE A 242 -6.71 18.13 -0.74
N LEU A 243 -6.46 19.33 -1.28
CA LEU A 243 -7.20 20.54 -0.88
C LEU A 243 -8.70 20.42 -1.18
N VAL A 244 -9.07 19.92 -2.35
CA VAL A 244 -10.47 19.66 -2.71
C VAL A 244 -11.09 18.63 -1.76
N ALA A 245 -10.37 17.55 -1.42
CA ALA A 245 -10.84 16.56 -0.47
C ALA A 245 -11.03 17.15 0.94
N LEU A 246 -10.13 18.03 1.40
CA LEU A 246 -10.29 18.74 2.68
C LEU A 246 -11.52 19.66 2.66
N ILE A 247 -11.73 20.41 1.58
CA ILE A 247 -12.92 21.26 1.43
C ILE A 247 -14.18 20.38 1.46
N GLY A 248 -14.20 19.27 0.71
CA GLY A 248 -15.31 18.32 0.71
C GLY A 248 -15.56 17.67 2.08
N ALA A 249 -14.51 17.38 2.84
CA ALA A 249 -14.63 16.80 4.18
C ALA A 249 -15.21 17.79 5.22
N ASN A 250 -14.99 19.10 5.03
CA ASN A 250 -15.48 20.13 5.95
C ASN A 250 -16.83 20.73 5.54
N LEU A 251 -17.13 20.81 4.24
CA LEU A 251 -18.37 21.43 3.73
C LEU A 251 -19.41 20.40 3.25
N GLY A 252 -18.98 19.17 2.96
CA GLY A 252 -19.87 18.09 2.53
C GLY A 252 -20.71 17.54 3.67
N HIS A 253 -21.73 16.75 3.31
CA HIS A 253 -22.60 16.02 4.23
C HIS A 253 -22.80 14.59 3.73
N GLY A 254 -23.16 13.66 4.63
CA GLY A 254 -23.45 12.25 4.28
C GLY A 254 -22.28 11.55 3.58
N ASP A 255 -22.58 10.80 2.53
CA ASP A 255 -21.58 10.04 1.75
C ASP A 255 -20.49 10.91 1.11
N LEU A 256 -20.84 12.12 0.68
CA LEU A 256 -19.85 13.04 0.11
C LEU A 256 -18.79 13.42 1.15
N GLN A 257 -19.22 13.74 2.37
CA GLN A 257 -18.30 14.04 3.47
C GLN A 257 -17.43 12.82 3.82
N PHE A 258 -18.04 11.64 3.85
CA PHE A 258 -17.38 10.38 4.17
C PHE A 258 -16.28 10.05 3.14
N SER A 259 -16.60 10.09 1.85
CA SER A 259 -15.63 9.85 0.78
C SER A 259 -14.53 10.90 0.77
N ALA A 260 -14.88 12.18 0.95
CA ALA A 260 -13.90 13.26 0.99
C ALA A 260 -12.95 13.15 2.19
N THR A 261 -13.45 12.75 3.36
CA THR A 261 -12.63 12.50 4.56
C THR A 261 -11.65 11.36 4.32
N ASN A 262 -12.12 10.23 3.76
CA ASN A 262 -11.26 9.08 3.49
C ASN A 262 -10.22 9.36 2.38
N LEU A 263 -10.61 10.13 1.35
CA LEU A 263 -9.68 10.59 0.31
C LEU A 263 -8.62 11.54 0.88
N ALA A 264 -9.01 12.47 1.76
CA ALA A 264 -8.09 13.36 2.43
C ALA A 264 -7.12 12.59 3.34
N LEU A 265 -7.60 11.62 4.12
CA LEU A 265 -6.74 10.75 4.94
C LEU A 265 -5.74 9.98 4.07
N PHE A 266 -6.20 9.40 2.98
CA PHE A 266 -5.36 8.64 2.05
C PHE A 266 -4.24 9.50 1.46
N ILE A 267 -4.59 10.64 0.83
CA ILE A 267 -3.60 11.52 0.20
C ILE A 267 -2.74 12.22 1.26
N GLY A 268 -3.31 12.59 2.41
CA GLY A 268 -2.57 13.15 3.53
C GLY A 268 -1.47 12.20 4.01
N GLY A 269 -1.77 10.90 4.15
CA GLY A 269 -0.77 9.89 4.47
C GLY A 269 0.34 9.79 3.41
N MET A 270 0.04 9.96 2.13
CA MET A 270 1.06 10.03 1.07
C MET A 270 1.94 11.29 1.18
N MET A 271 1.32 12.45 1.43
CA MET A 271 2.05 13.71 1.67
C MET A 271 2.97 13.60 2.88
N ALA A 272 2.54 12.91 3.94
CA ALA A 272 3.39 12.64 5.10
C ALA A 272 4.63 11.83 4.70
N VAL A 273 4.49 10.78 3.88
CA VAL A 273 5.65 10.01 3.38
C VAL A 273 6.59 10.90 2.56
N GLN A 274 6.08 11.75 1.66
CA GLN A 274 6.92 12.73 0.95
C GLN A 274 7.65 13.66 1.94
N GLY A 275 6.95 14.20 2.94
CA GLY A 275 7.54 15.06 3.96
C GLY A 275 8.66 14.37 4.75
N VAL A 276 8.47 13.10 5.11
CA VAL A 276 9.51 12.28 5.76
C VAL A 276 10.72 12.13 4.85
N MET A 277 10.54 11.89 3.55
CA MET A 277 11.66 11.80 2.60
C MET A 277 12.42 13.13 2.46
N VAL A 278 11.71 14.27 2.44
CA VAL A 278 12.34 15.60 2.41
C VAL A 278 13.19 15.81 3.67
N VAL A 279 12.61 15.60 4.86
CA VAL A 279 13.33 15.80 6.13
C VAL A 279 14.51 14.82 6.26
N HIS A 280 14.33 13.57 5.83
CA HIS A 280 15.42 12.60 5.75
C HIS A 280 16.55 13.12 4.87
N SER A 281 16.25 13.54 3.63
CA SER A 281 17.27 14.04 2.69
C SER A 281 17.99 15.27 3.26
N TRP A 282 17.26 16.16 3.92
CA TRP A 282 17.80 17.36 4.56
C TRP A 282 18.76 17.05 5.72
N PHE A 283 18.43 16.08 6.58
CA PHE A 283 19.33 15.62 7.65
C PHE A 283 20.52 14.84 7.09
N ARG A 284 20.31 14.02 6.04
CA ARG A 284 21.36 13.23 5.39
C ARG A 284 22.43 14.14 4.78
N ALA A 285 22.02 15.21 4.09
CA ALA A 285 22.93 16.20 3.52
C ALA A 285 23.79 16.91 4.60
N ARG A 286 23.22 17.15 5.79
CA ARG A 286 23.92 17.71 6.95
C ARG A 286 24.69 16.69 7.79
N LYS A 287 24.74 15.42 7.36
CA LYS A 287 25.37 14.30 8.08
C LYS A 287 24.81 14.08 9.50
N MET A 288 23.55 14.44 9.73
CA MET A 288 22.88 14.36 11.03
C MET A 288 22.17 12.99 11.22
N GLN A 289 22.93 11.89 11.16
CA GLN A 289 22.38 10.52 11.21
C GLN A 289 21.57 10.22 12.47
N PHE A 290 21.98 10.78 13.62
CA PHE A 290 21.24 10.63 14.88
C PHE A 290 19.82 11.22 14.80
N LEU A 291 19.66 12.39 14.17
CA LEU A 291 18.34 13.03 14.02
C LEU A 291 17.42 12.27 13.08
N ILE A 292 17.98 11.59 12.07
CA ILE A 292 17.21 10.65 11.23
C ILE A 292 16.64 9.51 12.08
N GLY A 293 17.47 8.90 12.94
CA GLY A 293 17.03 7.87 13.87
C GLY A 293 15.94 8.37 14.83
N LEU A 294 16.17 9.53 15.46
CA LEU A 294 15.20 10.15 16.37
C LEU A 294 13.87 10.45 15.67
N MET A 295 13.91 10.98 14.44
CA MET A 295 12.72 11.25 13.63
C MET A 295 11.85 10.00 13.46
N TYR A 296 12.44 8.87 13.09
CA TYR A 296 11.70 7.61 12.93
C TYR A 296 11.17 7.05 14.25
N VAL A 297 11.94 7.17 15.34
CA VAL A 297 11.48 6.79 16.68
C VAL A 297 10.29 7.65 17.11
N MET A 298 10.34 8.97 16.88
CA MET A 298 9.23 9.87 17.19
C MET A 298 7.99 9.57 16.35
N LEU A 299 8.14 9.27 15.05
CA LEU A 299 7.03 8.83 14.20
C LEU A 299 6.37 7.55 14.71
N PHE A 300 7.17 6.63 15.25
CA PHE A 300 6.67 5.38 15.81
C PHE A 300 5.87 5.59 17.10
N PHE A 301 6.38 6.40 18.02
CA PHE A 301 5.73 6.62 19.33
C PHE A 301 4.62 7.68 19.30
N TRP A 302 4.67 8.64 18.36
CA TRP A 302 3.78 9.79 18.37
C TRP A 302 3.15 10.04 17.00
N THR A 303 2.00 9.42 16.77
CA THR A 303 1.24 9.53 15.52
C THR A 303 0.85 10.97 15.17
N ALA A 304 0.71 11.87 16.15
CA ALA A 304 0.45 13.29 15.89
C ALA A 304 1.58 13.97 15.09
N MET A 305 2.80 13.45 15.13
CA MET A 305 3.93 13.95 14.33
C MET A 305 3.70 13.82 12.82
N ILE A 306 2.75 12.99 12.38
CA ILE A 306 2.38 12.88 10.97
C ILE A 306 1.93 14.23 10.40
N VAL A 307 1.20 15.05 11.18
CA VAL A 307 0.65 16.33 10.70
C VAL A 307 1.75 17.30 10.24
N PRO A 308 2.81 17.58 11.02
CA PRO A 308 3.97 18.33 10.53
C PRO A 308 4.55 17.80 9.21
N PHE A 309 4.66 16.47 9.03
CA PHE A 309 5.17 15.90 7.78
C PHE A 309 4.21 16.07 6.61
N VAL A 310 2.89 16.05 6.83
CA VAL A 310 1.92 16.42 5.80
C VAL A 310 2.17 17.84 5.31
N ILE A 311 2.38 18.78 6.24
CA ILE A 311 2.65 20.19 5.92
C ILE A 311 3.96 20.32 5.13
N VAL A 312 5.04 19.67 5.59
CA VAL A 312 6.34 19.70 4.89
C VAL A 312 6.23 19.09 3.50
N GLY A 313 5.57 17.94 3.37
CA GLY A 313 5.36 17.27 2.08
C GLY A 313 4.55 18.11 1.10
N LEU A 314 3.52 18.80 1.59
CA LEU A 314 2.77 19.77 0.82
C LEU A 314 3.66 20.94 0.38
N MET A 315 4.36 21.60 1.31
CA MET A 315 5.24 22.73 1.00
C MET A 315 6.32 22.39 -0.03
N ASP A 316 6.87 21.17 0.00
CA ASP A 316 7.85 20.68 -0.98
C ASP A 316 7.34 20.72 -2.43
N ILE A 317 6.03 20.56 -2.66
CA ILE A 317 5.42 20.61 -4.00
C ILE A 317 5.51 22.02 -4.62
N TRP A 318 5.46 23.07 -3.81
CA TRP A 318 5.50 24.46 -4.29
C TRP A 318 6.89 25.07 -4.20
N PHE A 319 7.64 24.77 -3.13
CA PHE A 319 8.94 25.39 -2.86
C PHE A 319 10.13 24.55 -3.36
N ASP A 320 9.92 23.27 -3.68
CA ASP A 320 10.95 22.33 -4.12
C ASP A 320 12.20 22.41 -3.22
N PHE A 321 12.03 22.02 -1.95
CA PHE A 321 13.09 22.18 -0.95
C PHE A 321 14.35 21.42 -1.34
N ARG A 322 14.18 20.30 -2.07
CA ARG A 322 15.24 19.40 -2.50
C ARG A 322 16.25 20.07 -3.41
N ARG A 323 15.81 20.98 -4.28
CA ARG A 323 16.68 21.73 -5.18
C ARG A 323 17.74 22.57 -4.44
N ASN A 324 17.47 22.99 -3.21
CA ASN A 324 18.35 23.87 -2.43
C ASN A 324 19.11 23.15 -1.31
N ILE A 325 19.06 21.81 -1.23
CA ILE A 325 19.73 21.06 -0.17
C ILE A 325 21.27 21.07 -0.35
N ASP A 326 21.75 21.03 -1.58
CA ASP A 326 23.19 21.08 -1.91
C ASP A 326 23.61 22.48 -2.37
N SER A 327 23.47 23.48 -1.51
CA SER A 327 24.00 24.84 -1.75
C SER A 327 25.54 24.94 -1.75
N ALA A 328 26.25 23.83 -1.55
CA ALA A 328 27.71 23.76 -1.64
C ALA A 328 28.27 23.86 -3.08
N HIS A 329 27.41 23.91 -4.11
CA HIS A 329 27.81 24.11 -5.52
C HIS A 329 27.43 25.49 -6.09
N GLY A 330 27.09 26.47 -5.24
CA GLY A 330 26.95 27.87 -5.64
C GLY A 330 25.57 28.23 -6.19
N GLY A 331 24.77 28.89 -5.35
CA GLY A 331 23.81 29.91 -5.79
C GLY A 331 24.45 31.28 -5.67
#